data_AF-A0A453DNE0-F1
#
_entry.id   AF-A0A453DNE0-F1
#
_cell.length_a   1.000
_cell.length_b   1.000
_cell.length_c   1.000
_cell.angle_alpha   90.00
_cell.angle_beta   90.00
_cell.angle_gamma   90.00
#
_symmetry.space_group_name_H-M   'P 1'
#
loop_
_entity.id
_entity.type
_entity.pdbx_description
1 polymer ?
#
loop_
_entity_poly.entity_id
_entity_poly.type
_entity_poly.pdbx_seq_one_letter_code
_entity_poly.pdbx_strand_id
1 'polypeptide(L)'
;MKPNKAPGPDNIPIEFFQHCWEIVKSEVMLLFEWFHDNKLDVQRLNYGIITLLPKVAGANKIQQFRPICLLRCIYKLITKVLTIRLEPYVDILFSRHQNAFIKKRDIMDGIMS
;
A
#
# COMPACT_ATOMS: atom_id res chain seq x y z
N MET A 1 -6.84 -7.07 -1.91
CA MET A 1 -5.82 -6.99 -0.83
C MET A 1 -5.92 -8.27 0.01
N LYS A 2 -4.84 -8.74 0.68
CA LYS A 2 -4.88 -9.97 1.47
C LYS A 2 -5.43 -9.70 2.89
N PRO A 3 -6.24 -10.61 3.47
CA PRO A 3 -6.72 -10.51 4.86
C PRO A 3 -5.59 -10.75 5.88
N ASN A 4 -5.94 -10.66 7.16
CA ASN A 4 -5.08 -10.79 8.33
C ASN A 4 -3.95 -9.74 8.36
N LYS A 5 -4.32 -8.48 8.14
CA LYS A 5 -3.41 -7.34 8.23
C LYS A 5 -3.91 -6.33 9.26
N ALA A 6 -2.98 -5.69 9.96
CA ALA A 6 -3.30 -4.61 10.88
C ALA A 6 -4.05 -3.47 10.15
N PRO A 7 -5.13 -2.94 10.74
CA PRO A 7 -5.90 -1.84 10.16
C PRO A 7 -5.11 -0.53 10.21
N GLY A 8 -5.65 0.48 9.51
CA GLY A 8 -5.13 1.84 9.61
C GLY A 8 -5.64 2.56 10.87
N PRO A 9 -5.48 3.89 10.93
CA PRO A 9 -5.90 4.70 12.08
C PRO A 9 -7.42 4.72 12.33
N ASP A 10 -8.21 4.28 11.34
CA ASP A 10 -9.66 4.13 11.43
C ASP A 10 -10.10 2.80 12.06
N ASN A 11 -9.16 1.90 12.36
CA ASN A 11 -9.41 0.54 12.85
C ASN A 11 -10.32 -0.30 11.92
N ILE A 12 -10.42 0.05 10.64
CA ILE A 12 -11.22 -0.71 9.67
C ILE A 12 -10.30 -1.69 8.92
N PRO A 13 -10.44 -3.01 9.13
CA PRO A 13 -9.63 -4.02 8.45
C PRO A 13 -10.13 -4.25 7.01
N ILE A 14 -9.32 -4.91 6.18
CA ILE A 14 -9.69 -5.16 4.78
C ILE A 14 -10.88 -6.12 4.66
N GLU A 15 -11.02 -7.01 5.62
CA GLU A 15 -12.08 -7.99 5.74
C GLU A 15 -13.46 -7.33 5.75
N PHE A 16 -13.60 -6.16 6.39
CA PHE A 16 -14.83 -5.39 6.33
C PHE A 16 -15.23 -5.07 4.89
N PHE A 17 -14.31 -4.52 4.09
CA PHE A 17 -14.58 -4.21 2.68
C PHE A 17 -14.83 -5.45 1.83
N GLN A 18 -14.22 -6.59 2.16
CA GLN A 18 -14.42 -7.84 1.43
C GLN A 18 -15.79 -8.47 1.72
N HIS A 19 -16.22 -8.49 2.98
CA HIS A 19 -17.49 -9.09 3.38
C HIS A 19 -18.68 -8.17 3.13
N CYS A 20 -18.52 -6.87 3.34
CA CYS A 20 -19.57 -5.87 3.18
C CYS A 20 -19.52 -5.18 1.80
N TRP A 21 -18.85 -5.77 0.80
CA TRP A 21 -18.64 -5.14 -0.50
C TRP A 21 -19.94 -4.65 -1.14
N GLU A 22 -20.99 -5.48 -1.13
CA GLU A 22 -22.29 -5.13 -1.71
C GLU A 22 -22.94 -3.91 -1.05
N ILE A 23 -22.57 -3.59 0.19
CA ILE A 23 -23.08 -2.45 0.96
C ILE A 23 -22.24 -1.20 0.67
N VAL A 24 -20.91 -1.32 0.64
CA VAL A 24 -19.99 -0.15 0.60
C VAL A 24 -19.46 0.19 -0.79
N LYS A 25 -19.75 -0.64 -1.80
CA LYS A 25 -19.19 -0.49 -3.15
C LYS A 25 -19.54 0.86 -3.78
N SER A 26 -20.74 1.37 -3.58
CA SER A 26 -21.20 2.66 -4.12
C SER A 26 -20.32 3.82 -3.66
N GLU A 27 -20.05 3.87 -2.36
CA GLU A 27 -19.26 4.92 -1.71
C GLU A 27 -17.79 4.80 -2.10
N VAL A 28 -17.27 3.57 -2.20
CA VAL A 28 -15.91 3.33 -2.69
C VAL A 28 -15.76 3.79 -4.14
N MET A 29 -16.73 3.49 -5.01
CA MET A 29 -16.70 3.92 -6.41
C MET A 29 -16.80 5.45 -6.55
N LEU A 30 -17.69 6.09 -5.80
CA LEU A 30 -17.79 7.56 -5.76
C LEU A 30 -16.47 8.21 -5.32
N LEU A 31 -15.78 7.61 -4.35
CA LEU A 31 -14.46 8.07 -3.92
C LEU A 31 -13.42 7.96 -5.05
N PHE A 32 -13.47 6.91 -5.86
CA PHE A 32 -12.61 6.78 -7.05
C PHE A 32 -12.95 7.80 -8.14
N GLU A 33 -14.23 8.13 -8.33
CA GLU A 33 -14.66 9.20 -9.24
C GLU A 33 -14.12 10.56 -8.79
N TRP A 34 -14.26 10.90 -7.50
CA TRP A 34 -13.69 12.13 -6.96
C TRP A 34 -12.17 12.16 -7.04
N PHE A 35 -11.50 11.01 -6.86
CA PHE A 35 -10.06 10.91 -7.07
C PHE A 35 -9.68 11.21 -8.52
N HIS A 36 -10.42 10.63 -9.48
CA HIS A 36 -10.18 10.85 -10.91
C HIS A 36 -10.39 12.31 -11.32
N ASP A 37 -11.41 12.95 -10.77
CA ASP A 37 -11.75 14.36 -11.02
C ASP A 37 -10.86 15.36 -10.27
N ASN A 38 -9.86 14.89 -9.51
CA ASN A 38 -9.04 15.71 -8.60
C ASN A 38 -9.83 16.48 -7.53
N LYS A 39 -11.00 15.98 -7.14
CA LYS A 39 -11.88 16.54 -6.10
C LYS A 39 -11.65 15.92 -4.71
N LEU A 40 -10.99 14.77 -4.66
CA LEU A 40 -10.74 14.03 -3.42
C LEU A 40 -9.57 14.64 -2.63
N ASP A 41 -9.78 14.97 -1.36
CA ASP A 41 -8.70 15.29 -0.42
C ASP A 41 -7.93 14.00 -0.03
N VAL A 42 -6.87 13.74 -0.79
CA VAL A 42 -6.00 12.57 -0.58
C VAL A 42 -5.15 12.73 0.68
N GLN A 43 -4.84 13.95 1.14
CA GLN A 43 -4.03 14.17 2.35
C GLN A 43 -4.76 13.65 3.58
N ARG A 44 -6.08 13.84 3.64
CA ARG A 44 -6.86 13.28 4.75
C ARG A 44 -6.89 11.75 4.75
N LEU A 45 -6.77 11.11 3.57
CA LEU A 45 -6.77 9.65 3.44
C LEU A 45 -5.40 9.01 3.66
N ASN A 46 -4.31 9.74 3.35
CA ASN A 46 -2.94 9.25 3.50
C ASN A 46 -2.41 9.35 4.94
N TYR A 47 -3.21 9.89 5.87
CA TYR A 47 -2.90 9.87 7.29
C TYR A 47 -2.67 8.43 7.78
N GLY A 48 -1.55 8.21 8.45
CA GLY A 48 -1.13 6.90 8.94
C GLY A 48 -0.43 6.99 10.28
N ILE A 49 -0.43 5.87 11.01
CA ILE A 49 0.27 5.73 12.28
C ILE A 49 1.61 5.04 12.02
N ILE A 50 2.70 5.65 12.49
CA ILE A 50 4.02 5.01 12.46
C ILE A 50 4.15 4.09 13.68
N THR A 51 4.30 2.80 13.41
CA THR A 51 4.53 1.76 14.42
C THR A 51 5.95 1.22 14.27
N LEU A 52 6.66 1.12 15.39
CA LEU A 52 8.03 0.58 15.43
C LEU A 52 7.99 -0.91 15.71
N LEU A 53 8.45 -1.74 14.75
CA LEU A 53 8.60 -3.18 14.96
C LEU A 53 10.04 -3.53 15.32
N PRO A 54 10.29 -4.30 16.40
CA PRO A 54 11.65 -4.73 16.74
C PRO A 54 12.20 -5.68 15.68
N LYS A 55 13.45 -5.45 15.24
CA LYS A 55 14.20 -6.36 14.35
C LYS A 55 14.82 -7.54 15.11
N VAL A 56 15.11 -7.33 16.40
CA VAL A 56 15.80 -8.27 17.29
C VAL A 56 15.11 -8.31 18.64
N ALA A 57 15.23 -9.43 19.36
CA ALA A 57 14.76 -9.53 20.73
C ALA A 57 15.55 -8.55 21.63
N GLY A 58 14.86 -7.89 22.57
CA GLY A 58 15.49 -6.91 23.47
C GLY A 58 15.95 -5.62 22.80
N ALA A 59 15.34 -5.22 21.68
CA ALA A 59 15.68 -3.99 20.97
C ALA A 59 15.62 -2.76 21.89
N ASN A 60 16.73 -2.03 21.99
CA ASN A 60 16.94 -0.88 22.86
C ASN A 60 17.52 0.36 22.14
N LYS A 61 17.91 0.22 20.87
CA LYS A 61 18.42 1.31 20.02
C LYS A 61 17.47 1.54 18.85
N ILE A 62 17.35 2.79 18.39
CA ILE A 62 16.44 3.17 17.30
C ILE A 62 16.71 2.39 16.01
N GLN A 63 17.98 2.10 15.69
CA GLN A 63 18.37 1.34 14.50
C GLN A 63 17.90 -0.11 14.53
N GLN A 64 17.54 -0.63 15.71
CA GLN A 64 17.02 -1.98 15.90
C GLN A 64 15.50 -2.07 15.64
N PHE A 65 14.84 -0.95 15.31
CA PHE A 65 13.44 -0.95 14.93
C PHE A 65 13.25 -0.74 13.42
N ARG A 66 12.20 -1.35 12.87
CA ARG A 66 11.68 -1.05 11.52
C ARG A 66 10.45 -0.17 11.70
N PRO A 67 10.46 1.09 11.23
CA PRO A 67 9.24 1.87 11.17
C PRO A 67 8.34 1.30 10.07
N ILE A 68 7.06 1.08 10.39
CA ILE A 68 6.02 0.74 9.43
C ILE A 68 4.89 1.76 9.58
N CYS A 69 4.40 2.29 8.46
CA CYS A 69 3.25 3.17 8.45
C CYS A 69 1.96 2.37 8.20
N LEU A 70 1.04 2.38 9.16
CA LEU A 70 -0.29 1.81 9.05
C LEU A 70 -1.22 2.85 8.42
N LEU A 71 -1.51 2.66 7.13
CA LEU A 71 -2.42 3.50 6.34
C LEU A 71 -3.83 2.91 6.30
N ARG A 72 -4.84 3.77 6.07
CA ARG A 72 -6.24 3.34 5.84
C ARG A 72 -6.35 2.40 4.64
N CYS A 73 -7.27 1.44 4.72
CA CYS A 73 -7.50 0.48 3.63
C CYS A 73 -7.93 1.16 2.32
N ILE A 74 -8.76 2.20 2.39
CA ILE A 74 -9.20 2.99 1.22
C ILE A 74 -8.02 3.59 0.46
N TYR A 75 -7.07 4.22 1.17
CA TYR A 75 -5.87 4.77 0.54
C TYR A 75 -5.01 3.68 -0.12
N LYS A 76 -4.91 2.51 0.53
CA LYS A 76 -4.22 1.34 -0.04
C LYS A 76 -4.93 0.80 -1.30
N LEU A 77 -6.26 0.94 -1.42
CA LEU A 77 -6.98 0.57 -2.65
C LEU A 77 -6.62 1.49 -3.81
N ILE A 78 -6.60 2.81 -3.60
CA ILE A 78 -6.20 3.79 -4.63
C ILE A 78 -4.80 3.46 -5.14
N THR A 79 -3.83 3.32 -4.24
CA THR A 79 -2.43 3.02 -4.62
C THR A 79 -2.33 1.67 -5.34
N LYS A 80 -3.10 0.66 -4.94
CA LYS A 80 -3.14 -0.64 -5.63
C LYS A 80 -3.67 -0.52 -7.05
N VAL A 81 -4.73 0.26 -7.28
CA VAL A 81 -5.26 0.50 -8.64
C VAL A 81 -4.22 1.21 -9.50
N LEU A 82 -3.54 2.23 -8.97
CA LEU A 82 -2.46 2.92 -9.68
C LEU A 82 -1.31 1.97 -10.03
N THR A 83 -0.88 1.11 -9.09
CA THR A 83 0.16 0.11 -9.35
C THR A 83 -0.24 -0.84 -10.48
N ILE A 84 -1.49 -1.32 -10.50
CA ILE A 84 -1.99 -2.21 -11.56
C ILE A 84 -1.98 -1.49 -12.92
N ARG A 85 -2.38 -0.21 -12.97
CA ARG A 85 -2.35 0.58 -14.21
C ARG A 85 -0.93 0.88 -14.69
N LEU A 86 0.03 1.03 -13.78
CA LEU A 86 1.44 1.26 -14.11
C LEU A 86 2.15 -0.01 -14.57
N GLU A 87 1.70 -1.19 -14.13
CA GLU A 87 2.35 -2.49 -14.36
C GLU A 87 2.79 -2.72 -15.82
N PRO A 88 1.98 -2.43 -16.87
CA PRO A 88 2.38 -2.63 -18.26
C PRO A 88 3.52 -1.72 -18.74
N TYR A 89 3.78 -0.61 -18.04
CA TYR A 89 4.75 0.42 -18.44
C TYR A 89 6.04 0.38 -17.61
N VAL A 90 6.15 -0.54 -16.66
CA VAL A 90 7.25 -0.59 -15.70
C VAL A 90 8.62 -0.72 -16.38
N ASP A 91 8.73 -1.47 -17.48
CA ASP A 91 9.99 -1.64 -18.20
C ASP A 91 10.46 -0.38 -18.94
N ILE A 92 9.53 0.55 -19.22
CA ILE A 92 9.82 1.84 -19.83
C ILE A 92 10.15 2.87 -18.75
N LEU A 93 9.43 2.81 -17.62
CA LEU A 93 9.54 3.79 -16.53
C LEU A 93 10.75 3.55 -15.62
N PHE A 94 11.22 2.30 -15.49
CA PHE A 94 12.29 1.94 -14.56
C PHE A 94 13.45 1.28 -15.28
N SER A 95 14.66 1.64 -14.84
CA SER A 95 15.92 1.05 -15.31
C SER A 95 15.90 -0.48 -15.21
N ARG A 96 16.57 -1.17 -16.14
CA ARG A 96 16.76 -2.62 -16.08
C ARG A 96 17.50 -3.09 -14.83
N HIS A 97 18.33 -2.23 -14.23
CA HIS A 97 19.04 -2.53 -12.98
C HIS A 97 18.15 -2.40 -11.72
N GLN A 98 16.91 -1.93 -11.85
CA GLN A 98 15.93 -1.97 -10.76
C GLN A 98 15.34 -3.39 -10.69
N ASN A 99 15.95 -4.26 -9.89
CA ASN A 99 15.60 -5.69 -9.87
C ASN A 99 14.59 -6.08 -8.77
N ALA A 100 14.43 -5.25 -7.74
CA ALA A 100 13.48 -5.49 -6.65
C ALA A 100 12.14 -4.78 -6.87
N PHE A 101 11.07 -5.37 -6.32
CA PHE A 101 9.70 -4.83 -6.27
C PHE A 101 9.01 -4.60 -7.63
N ILE A 102 9.55 -5.17 -8.70
CA ILE A 102 8.94 -5.19 -10.03
C ILE A 102 8.52 -6.62 -10.35
N LYS A 103 7.31 -6.80 -10.88
CA LYS A 103 6.81 -8.12 -11.25
C LYS A 103 7.72 -8.72 -12.34
N LYS A 104 8.03 -10.02 -12.22
CA LYS A 104 8.94 -10.77 -13.10
C LYS A 104 10.43 -10.37 -13.01
N ARG A 105 10.82 -9.52 -12.06
CA ARG A 105 12.23 -9.29 -11.71
C ARG A 105 12.49 -9.85 -10.32
N ASP A 106 13.63 -10.49 -10.13
CA ASP A 106 14.04 -11.05 -8.85
C ASP A 106 15.18 -10.22 -8.25
N ILE A 107 15.22 -10.11 -6.92
CA ILE A 107 16.32 -9.42 -6.24
C ILE A 107 17.68 -10.07 -6.54
N MET A 108 17.69 -11.37 -6.81
CA MET A 108 18.88 -12.13 -7.18
C MET A 108 19.43 -11.73 -8.55
N ASP A 109 18.59 -11.23 -9.46
CA ASP A 109 19.03 -10.70 -10.76
C ASP A 109 19.97 -9.50 -10.59
N GLY A 110 19.82 -8.77 -9.47
CA GLY A 110 20.68 -7.65 -9.09
C GLY A 110 22.14 -8.00 -8.83
N ILE A 111 22.45 -9.26 -8.56
CA ILE A 111 23.83 -9.70 -8.32
C ILE A 111 24.61 -9.80 -9.65
N MET A 112 23.90 -10.03 -10.76
CA MET A 112 24.47 -10.25 -12.09
C MET A 112 24.37 -9.04 -13.01
N SER A 113 23.64 -7.99 -12.61
CA SER A 113 23.30 -6.81 -13.41
C SER A 113 24.23 -5.62 -13.25
#